data_AF-A0AAD6B8D1-F1
#
_entry.id   AF-A0AAD6B8D1-F1
#
_cell.length_a   1.000
_cell.length_b   1.000
_cell.length_c   1.000
_cell.angle_alpha   90.00
_cell.angle_beta   90.00
_cell.angle_gamma   90.00
#
_symmetry.space_group_name_H-M   'P 1'
#
loop_
_entity.id
_entity.type
_entity.pdbx_description
1 polymer ?
#
loop_
_entity_poly.entity_id
_entity_poly.type
_entity_poly.pdbx_seq_one_letter_code
_entity_poly.pdbx_strand_id
1 'polypeptide(L)'
;MRKTLLWLLASLAFVSLTSLADGAPMEVMSAPNLLRVGTAENVFVECQDCTGANKTVDIHVWNHPTKNIRLATASVTLTSTDNFQALVQIMIPAGGFSKDPSIKQYVYLQAQFPGRLLEKVVMVSFQSGYIFIQTDKTLYTPNSR
;
A
#
# COMPACT_ATOMS: atom_id res chain seq x y z
N MET A 1 -41.49 11.56 -41.52
CA MET A 1 -40.05 11.45 -41.86
C MET A 1 -39.16 12.53 -41.22
N ARG A 2 -39.58 13.81 -41.15
CA ARG A 2 -38.72 14.90 -40.63
C ARG A 2 -38.45 14.88 -39.11
N LYS A 3 -39.41 14.39 -38.30
CA LYS A 3 -39.29 14.31 -36.82
C LYS A 3 -38.37 13.19 -36.33
N THR A 4 -38.38 12.04 -37.01
CA THR A 4 -37.49 10.91 -36.72
C THR A 4 -36.03 11.25 -37.04
N LEU A 5 -35.79 12.00 -38.12
CA LEU A 5 -34.46 12.48 -38.48
C LEU A 5 -33.87 13.41 -37.41
N LEU A 6 -34.70 14.29 -36.83
CA LEU A 6 -34.27 15.23 -35.78
C LEU A 6 -33.86 14.51 -34.49
N TRP A 7 -34.60 13.46 -34.12
CA TRP A 7 -34.26 12.61 -32.96
C TRP A 7 -32.98 11.81 -33.18
N LEU A 8 -32.77 11.26 -34.40
CA LEU A 8 -31.53 10.58 -34.74
C LEU A 8 -30.32 11.53 -34.68
N LEU A 9 -30.47 12.76 -35.20
CA LEU A 9 -29.40 13.78 -35.12
C LEU A 9 -29.10 14.20 -33.68
N ALA A 10 -30.14 14.35 -32.84
CA ALA A 10 -29.97 14.65 -31.43
C ALA A 10 -29.27 13.51 -30.67
N SER A 11 -29.60 12.24 -30.96
CA SER A 11 -28.91 11.08 -30.38
C SER A 11 -27.45 10.96 -30.84
N LEU A 12 -27.17 11.25 -32.12
CA LEU A 12 -25.81 11.20 -32.66
C LEU A 12 -24.93 12.30 -32.04
N ALA A 13 -25.50 13.50 -31.84
CA ALA A 13 -24.83 14.59 -31.14
C ALA A 13 -24.52 14.23 -29.68
N PHE A 14 -25.45 13.58 -28.98
CA PHE A 14 -25.24 13.11 -27.60
C PHE A 14 -24.11 12.07 -27.48
N VAL A 15 -24.03 11.13 -28.43
CA VAL A 15 -22.95 10.13 -28.49
C VAL A 15 -21.60 10.77 -28.85
N SER A 16 -21.58 11.85 -29.64
CA SER A 16 -20.34 12.59 -29.92
C SER A 16 -19.86 13.49 -28.77
N LEU A 17 -20.73 13.82 -27.82
CA LEU A 17 -20.42 14.63 -26.64
C LEU A 17 -19.91 13.79 -25.46
N THR A 18 -20.13 12.48 -25.47
CA THR A 18 -19.42 11.58 -24.56
C THR A 18 -17.99 11.48 -25.03
N SER A 19 -17.10 12.29 -24.44
CA SER A 19 -15.66 12.06 -24.52
C SER A 19 -15.44 10.58 -24.17
N LEU A 20 -14.72 9.85 -25.03
CA LEU A 20 -14.01 8.68 -24.54
C LEU A 20 -13.12 9.24 -23.43
N ALA A 21 -13.43 8.90 -22.18
CA ALA A 21 -12.47 9.04 -21.11
C ALA A 21 -11.36 8.06 -21.48
N ASP A 22 -10.37 8.54 -22.21
CA ASP A 22 -9.10 7.84 -22.35
C ASP A 22 -8.58 7.72 -20.92
N GLY A 23 -8.64 6.50 -20.39
CA GLY A 23 -8.28 6.21 -19.01
C GLY A 23 -6.81 6.56 -18.82
N ALA A 24 -6.53 7.76 -18.31
CA ALA A 24 -5.17 8.15 -18.03
C ALA A 24 -4.56 7.13 -17.04
N PRO A 25 -3.31 6.69 -17.26
CA PRO A 25 -2.71 5.63 -16.46
C PRO A 25 -2.78 5.97 -14.97
N MET A 26 -3.29 5.03 -14.17
CA MET A 26 -3.56 5.22 -12.75
C MET A 26 -2.58 4.44 -11.89
N GLU A 27 -1.84 5.15 -11.05
CA GLU A 27 -0.88 4.55 -10.12
C GLU A 27 -1.56 4.30 -8.77
N VAL A 28 -1.36 3.09 -8.24
CA VAL A 28 -2.02 2.61 -7.03
C VAL A 28 -0.95 2.11 -6.04
N MET A 29 -1.15 2.44 -4.76
CA MET A 29 -0.39 1.89 -3.63
C MET A 29 -1.37 1.35 -2.60
N SER A 30 -1.21 0.09 -2.20
CA SER A 30 -2.02 -0.56 -1.17
C SER A 30 -1.12 -1.25 -0.14
N ALA A 31 -1.50 -1.16 1.13
CA ALA A 31 -0.73 -1.70 2.25
C ALA A 31 -1.68 -2.08 3.40
N PRO A 32 -1.23 -2.91 4.36
CA PRO A 32 -1.94 -3.14 5.60
C PRO A 32 -2.27 -1.82 6.32
N ASN A 33 -3.45 -1.73 6.93
CA ASN A 33 -3.86 -0.55 7.71
C ASN A 33 -3.01 -0.37 9.00
N LEU A 34 -2.32 -1.43 9.42
CA LEU A 34 -1.46 -1.47 10.59
C LEU A 34 -0.17 -2.21 10.22
N LEU A 35 0.98 -1.53 10.31
CA LEU A 35 2.28 -2.11 9.96
C LEU A 35 3.02 -2.56 11.22
N ARG A 36 3.46 -3.82 11.27
CA ARG A 36 4.25 -4.31 12.41
C ARG A 36 5.70 -3.87 12.28
N VAL A 37 6.24 -3.28 13.34
CA VAL A 37 7.66 -3.00 13.41
C VAL A 37 8.45 -4.30 13.66
N GLY A 38 9.64 -4.38 13.10
CA GLY A 38 10.53 -5.55 13.19
C GLY A 38 10.06 -6.77 12.40
N THR A 39 9.03 -6.63 11.55
CA THR A 39 8.51 -7.70 10.69
C THR A 39 8.47 -7.22 9.25
N ALA A 40 8.74 -8.13 8.30
CA ALA A 40 8.57 -7.84 6.88
C ALA A 40 7.07 -7.77 6.55
N GLU A 41 6.64 -6.65 5.99
CA GLU A 41 5.26 -6.40 5.54
C GLU A 41 5.26 -6.17 4.02
N ASN A 42 4.20 -6.64 3.36
CA ASN A 42 4.03 -6.46 1.92
C ASN A 42 3.29 -5.16 1.61
N VAL A 43 3.81 -4.40 0.65
CA VAL A 43 3.16 -3.24 0.04
C VAL A 43 2.93 -3.55 -1.43
N PHE A 44 1.69 -3.42 -1.89
CA PHE A 44 1.32 -3.59 -3.28
C PHE A 44 1.42 -2.26 -4.01
N VAL A 45 2.04 -2.27 -5.18
CA VAL A 45 2.11 -1.13 -6.10
C VAL A 45 1.71 -1.58 -7.51
N GLU A 46 0.96 -0.74 -8.20
CA GLU A 46 0.44 -1.02 -9.53
C GLU A 46 0.38 0.25 -10.37
N CYS A 47 0.54 0.10 -11.68
CA CYS A 47 0.29 1.13 -12.68
C CYS A 47 -0.75 0.61 -13.68
N GLN A 48 -2.01 0.99 -13.49
CA GLN A 48 -3.15 0.59 -14.32
C GLN A 48 -3.11 1.30 -15.68
N ASP A 49 -3.45 0.56 -16.73
CA ASP A 49 -3.44 1.02 -18.12
C ASP A 49 -2.09 1.61 -18.58
N CYS A 50 -1.01 1.26 -17.86
CA CYS A 50 0.33 1.67 -18.20
C CYS A 50 0.87 0.82 -19.36
N THR A 51 1.47 1.50 -20.33
CA THR A 51 2.10 0.89 -21.50
C THR A 51 3.51 1.44 -21.68
N GLY A 52 4.32 0.78 -22.51
CA GLY A 52 5.65 1.25 -22.86
C GLY A 52 6.74 0.82 -21.89
N ALA A 53 7.60 1.76 -21.51
CA ALA A 53 8.83 1.48 -20.77
C ALA A 53 8.57 1.03 -19.33
N ASN A 54 9.51 0.25 -18.79
CA ASN A 54 9.52 -0.16 -17.40
C ASN A 54 9.51 1.05 -16.45
N LYS A 55 8.81 0.92 -15.32
CA LYS A 55 8.68 1.99 -14.32
C LYS A 55 9.31 1.56 -13.00
N THR A 56 10.38 2.23 -12.60
CA THR A 56 10.95 2.03 -11.27
C THR A 56 10.13 2.79 -10.24
N VAL A 57 9.71 2.10 -9.18
CA VAL A 57 8.96 2.64 -8.06
C VAL A 57 9.76 2.46 -6.78
N ASP A 58 10.06 3.57 -6.12
CA ASP A 58 10.78 3.56 -4.85
C ASP A 58 9.79 3.68 -3.69
N ILE A 59 9.86 2.72 -2.76
CA ILE A 59 9.05 2.73 -1.55
C ILE A 59 9.89 3.29 -0.42
N HIS A 60 9.34 4.27 0.31
CA HIS A 60 9.98 4.87 1.46
C HIS A 60 9.05 4.86 2.67
N VAL A 61 9.65 4.65 3.84
CA VAL A 61 8.97 4.81 5.12
C VAL A 61 9.69 5.88 5.91
N TRP A 62 8.96 6.90 6.36
CA TRP A 62 9.50 8.01 7.15
C TRP A 62 8.85 8.07 8.53
N ASN A 63 9.59 8.61 9.49
CA ASN A 63 9.05 8.87 10.82
C ASN A 63 7.95 9.95 10.80
N HIS A 64 6.97 9.79 11.69
CA HIS A 64 5.92 10.78 11.94
C HIS A 64 6.11 11.41 13.32
N PRO A 65 5.80 12.71 13.51
CA PRO A 65 5.26 13.65 12.51
C PRO A 65 6.32 14.36 11.68
N THR A 66 7.59 14.35 12.11
CA THR A 66 8.63 15.26 11.62
C THR A 66 9.15 14.96 10.22
N LYS A 67 8.94 13.74 9.70
CA LYS A 67 9.33 13.33 8.33
C LYS A 67 10.78 13.70 7.98
N ASN A 68 11.70 13.43 8.91
CA ASN A 68 13.12 13.78 8.77
C ASN A 68 14.04 12.56 8.87
N ILE A 69 13.53 11.40 9.29
CA ILE A 69 14.28 10.16 9.41
C ILE A 69 13.63 9.13 8.49
N ARG A 70 14.42 8.59 7.56
CA ARG A 70 14.01 7.46 6.71
C ARG A 70 14.22 6.16 7.48
N LEU A 71 13.12 5.45 7.74
CA LEU A 71 13.07 4.23 8.54
C LEU A 71 13.30 2.97 7.70
N ALA A 72 12.76 2.92 6.49
CA ALA A 72 12.91 1.81 5.57
C ALA A 72 12.86 2.30 4.12
N THR A 73 13.45 1.52 3.22
CA THR A 73 13.37 1.75 1.78
C THR A 73 13.32 0.42 1.04
N ALA A 74 12.62 0.39 -0.08
CA ALA A 74 12.63 -0.70 -1.04
C ALA A 74 12.46 -0.11 -2.45
N SER A 75 12.75 -0.88 -3.49
CA SER A 75 12.57 -0.45 -4.88
C SER A 75 12.13 -1.63 -5.72
N VAL A 76 11.27 -1.38 -6.70
CA VAL A 76 10.81 -2.38 -7.65
C VAL A 76 10.65 -1.78 -9.03
N THR A 77 10.92 -2.57 -10.06
CA THR A 77 10.68 -2.16 -11.45
C THR A 77 9.45 -2.86 -11.97
N LEU A 78 8.40 -2.09 -12.25
CA LEU A 78 7.16 -2.56 -12.87
C LEU A 78 7.40 -2.76 -14.37
N THR A 79 7.14 -3.98 -14.86
CA THR A 79 7.35 -4.37 -16.25
C THR A 79 6.05 -4.83 -16.89
N SER A 80 5.99 -4.84 -18.22
CA SER A 80 4.83 -5.36 -18.96
C SER A 80 4.60 -6.86 -18.73
N THR A 81 5.67 -7.64 -18.48
CA THR A 81 5.60 -9.07 -18.17
C THR A 81 4.80 -9.34 -16.91
N ASP A 82 4.91 -8.45 -15.92
CA ASP A 82 4.22 -8.56 -14.64
C ASP A 82 2.93 -7.73 -14.60
N ASN A 83 2.41 -7.28 -15.74
CA ASN A 83 1.25 -6.38 -15.86
C ASN A 83 1.41 -5.07 -15.07
N PHE A 84 2.63 -4.56 -14.95
CA PHE A 84 2.97 -3.37 -14.19
C PHE A 84 2.46 -3.38 -12.73
N GLN A 85 2.49 -4.53 -12.08
CA GLN A 85 2.13 -4.70 -10.66
C GLN A 85 3.20 -5.47 -9.91
N ALA A 86 3.36 -5.18 -8.61
CA ALA A 86 4.28 -5.91 -7.75
C ALA A 86 3.87 -5.86 -6.27
N LEU A 87 4.26 -6.90 -5.53
CA LEU A 87 4.32 -6.89 -4.07
C LEU A 87 5.77 -6.66 -3.64
N VAL A 88 5.98 -5.66 -2.79
CA VAL A 88 7.29 -5.25 -2.30
C VAL A 88 7.33 -5.42 -0.79
N GLN A 89 8.38 -6.07 -0.30
CA GLN A 89 8.59 -6.23 1.14
C GLN A 89 9.33 -5.04 1.73
N ILE A 90 8.78 -4.50 2.81
CA ILE A 90 9.43 -3.49 3.65
C ILE A 90 9.53 -4.00 5.08
N MET A 91 10.58 -3.61 5.80
CA MET A 91 10.74 -3.92 7.22
C MET A 91 11.09 -2.64 7.97
N ILE A 92 10.16 -2.19 8.81
CA ILE A 92 10.37 -1.00 9.65
C ILE A 92 11.16 -1.45 10.88
N PRO A 93 12.32 -0.86 11.19
CA PRO A 93 13.06 -1.20 12.40
C PRO A 93 12.24 -0.83 13.64
N ALA A 94 12.29 -1.66 14.68
CA ALA A 94 11.60 -1.37 15.94
C ALA A 94 12.24 -0.25 16.76
N GLY A 95 13.48 0.14 16.44
CA GLY A 95 14.19 1.24 17.09
C GLY A 95 13.59 2.60 16.77
N GLY A 96 13.66 3.53 17.72
CA GLY A 96 13.20 4.92 17.52
C GLY A 96 11.71 5.16 17.80
N PHE A 97 10.97 4.11 18.18
CA PHE A 97 9.60 4.20 18.64
C PHE A 97 9.49 4.09 20.16
N SER A 98 8.48 4.74 20.75
CA SER A 98 8.10 4.55 22.14
C SER A 98 7.60 3.14 22.39
N LYS A 99 7.96 2.55 23.53
CA LYS A 99 7.47 1.24 23.97
C LYS A 99 6.21 1.32 24.83
N ASP A 100 5.70 2.53 25.08
CA ASP A 100 4.47 2.74 25.83
C ASP A 100 3.25 2.25 25.00
N PRO A 101 2.50 1.23 25.46
CA PRO A 101 1.38 0.67 24.72
C PRO A 101 0.18 1.62 24.60
N SER A 102 0.12 2.69 25.41
CA SER A 102 -0.95 3.69 25.34
C SER A 102 -0.75 4.70 24.20
N ILE A 103 0.47 4.80 23.66
CA ILE A 103 0.82 5.79 22.64
C ILE A 103 0.62 5.21 21.24
N LYS A 104 -0.31 5.80 20.50
CA LYS A 104 -0.47 5.51 19.07
C LYS A 104 0.64 6.20 18.28
N GLN A 105 1.35 5.42 17.49
CA GLN A 105 2.46 5.89 16.68
C GLN A 105 2.20 5.60 15.21
N TYR A 106 2.76 6.44 14.34
CA TYR A 106 2.48 6.43 12.91
C TYR A 106 3.79 6.55 12.12
N VAL A 107 3.70 6.25 10.83
CA VAL A 107 4.74 6.48 9.84
C VAL A 107 4.11 7.05 8.57
N TYR A 108 4.90 7.75 7.76
CA TYR A 108 4.52 8.05 6.38
C TYR A 108 5.03 6.92 5.49
N LEU A 109 4.11 6.22 4.81
CA LEU A 109 4.41 5.28 3.74
C LEU A 109 4.29 6.00 2.41
N GLN A 110 5.31 5.90 1.57
CA GLN A 110 5.40 6.55 0.28
C GLN A 110 5.73 5.54 -0.82
N ALA A 111 5.13 5.74 -1.99
CA ALA A 111 5.55 5.12 -3.24
C ALA A 111 5.83 6.23 -4.26
N GLN A 112 7.10 6.36 -4.65
CA GLN A 112 7.57 7.30 -5.64
C GLN A 112 7.59 6.63 -7.01
N PHE A 113 6.58 6.93 -7.82
CA PHE A 113 6.52 6.57 -9.23
C PHE A 113 7.27 7.61 -10.08
N PRO A 114 7.55 7.31 -11.37
CA PRO A 114 8.09 8.30 -12.29
C PRO A 114 7.12 9.49 -12.46
N GLY A 115 7.42 10.62 -11.83
CA GLY A 115 6.64 11.86 -11.94
C GLY A 115 5.49 12.01 -10.93
N ARG A 116 5.23 11.03 -10.06
CA ARG A 116 4.18 11.12 -9.03
C ARG A 116 4.59 10.44 -7.73
N LEU A 117 4.24 11.08 -6.63
CA LEU A 117 4.42 10.54 -5.29
C LEU A 117 3.04 10.21 -4.69
N LEU A 118 2.86 8.96 -4.27
CA LEU A 118 1.72 8.55 -3.45
C LEU A 118 2.18 8.49 -2.00
N GLU A 119 1.39 9.03 -1.08
CA GLU A 119 1.70 9.04 0.35
C GLU A 119 0.48 8.67 1.19
N LYS A 120 0.71 7.89 2.25
CA LYS A 120 -0.29 7.58 3.26
C LYS A 120 0.33 7.56 4.66
N VAL A 121 -0.38 8.14 5.63
CA VAL A 121 -0.06 7.97 7.05
C VAL A 121 -0.67 6.65 7.54
N VAL A 122 0.16 5.78 8.10
CA VAL A 122 -0.22 4.43 8.56
C VAL A 122 0.19 4.26 10.02
N MET A 123 -0.66 3.60 10.82
CA MET A 123 -0.36 3.29 12.21
C MET A 123 0.62 2.12 12.28
N VAL A 124 1.48 2.10 13.31
CA VAL A 124 2.38 0.98 13.57
C VAL A 124 1.96 0.14 14.78
N SER A 125 2.34 -1.13 14.78
CA SER A 125 2.14 -2.09 15.87
C SER A 125 3.46 -2.72 16.31
N PHE A 126 3.55 -3.03 17.60
CA PHE A 126 4.71 -3.67 18.24
C PHE A 126 4.50 -5.17 18.48
N GLN A 127 3.45 -5.76 17.91
CA GLN A 127 3.18 -7.19 18.03
C GLN A 127 4.21 -7.98 17.20
N SER A 128 5.19 -8.59 17.89
CA SER A 128 6.29 -9.33 17.26
C SER A 128 6.02 -10.84 17.04
N GLY A 129 4.84 -11.33 17.42
CA GLY A 129 4.47 -12.74 17.25
C GLY A 129 3.58 -13.26 18.37
N TYR A 130 3.67 -14.57 18.61
CA TYR A 130 2.87 -15.29 19.59
C TYR A 130 3.79 -16.16 20.47
N ILE A 131 3.46 -16.24 21.77
CA ILE A 131 4.12 -17.14 22.72
C ILE A 131 3.11 -18.23 23.06
N PHE A 132 3.51 -19.47 22.88
CA PHE A 132 2.72 -20.65 23.26
C PHE A 132 3.41 -21.33 24.44
N ILE A 133 2.69 -21.53 25.53
CA ILE A 133 3.20 -22.21 26.72
C ILE A 133 2.56 -23.59 26.79
N GLN A 134 3.39 -24.62 26.81
CA GLN A 134 2.96 -26.00 27.03
C GLN A 134 3.62 -26.50 28.31
N THR A 135 2.81 -26.86 29.29
CA THR A 135 3.23 -27.55 30.50
C THR A 135 3.23 -29.07 30.27
N ASP A 136 3.94 -29.83 31.10
CA ASP A 136 3.90 -31.29 31.04
C ASP A 136 2.52 -31.84 31.48
N LYS A 137 1.82 -31.13 32.36
CA LYS A 137 0.47 -31.47 32.85
C LYS A 137 -0.42 -30.25 32.98
N THR A 138 -1.73 -30.46 32.89
CA THR A 138 -2.75 -29.42 33.11
C THR A 138 -3.04 -29.16 34.59
N LEU A 139 -2.72 -30.11 35.48
CA LEU A 139 -2.97 -30.04 36.91
C LEU A 139 -1.81 -30.68 37.69
N TYR A 140 -1.37 -30.02 38.76
CA TYR A 140 -0.34 -30.52 39.67
C TYR A 140 -0.92 -30.75 41.08
N THR A 141 -0.38 -31.76 41.77
CA THR A 141 -0.63 -31.97 43.19
C THR A 141 0.29 -31.03 43.99
N PRO A 142 -0.19 -30.35 45.04
CA PRO A 142 0.70 -29.56 45.90
C PRO A 142 1.92 -30.38 46.35
N ASN A 143 3.11 -29.78 46.24
CA ASN A 143 4.43 -30.39 46.50
C ASN A 143 4.94 -31.44 45.49
N SER A 144 4.30 -31.61 44.32
CA SER A 144 4.95 -32.30 43.21
C SER A 144 6.01 -31.38 42.58
N ARG A 145 7.26 -31.86 42.50
CA ARG A 145 8.32 -31.22 41.71
C ARG A 145 8.22 -31.59 40.24
#